data_AF-A0A948UGV4-F1
#
_entry.id   AF-A0A948UGV4-F1
#
_cell.length_a   1.000
_cell.length_b   1.000
_cell.length_c   1.000
_cell.angle_alpha   90.00
_cell.angle_beta   90.00
_cell.angle_gamma   90.00
#
_symmetry.space_group_name_H-M   'P 1'
#
loop_
_entity.id
_entity.type
_entity.pdbx_description
1 polymer ?
#
loop_
_entity_poly.entity_id
_entity_poly.type
_entity_poly.pdbx_seq_one_letter_code
_entity_poly.pdbx_strand_id
1 'polypeptide(L)'
;MPKNKTKSKVNAKDVFDRYAVRKLTGKNSKETIDIFCNLNYNNFYNLAQRYKLEERQVSSLIGFKDEFFVETLINQVIKENNLEDRFYCKKITANE
;
A
#
# COMPACT_ATOMS: atom_id res chain seq x y z
N MET A 1 24.18 -3.82 31.96
CA MET A 1 22.86 -3.36 31.49
C MET A 1 22.54 -4.05 30.16
N PRO A 2 21.50 -4.86 30.04
CA PRO A 2 21.11 -5.40 28.75
C PRO A 2 20.56 -4.25 27.90
N LYS A 3 21.15 -4.02 26.72
CA LYS A 3 20.64 -3.07 25.73
C LYS A 3 19.24 -3.55 25.34
N ASN A 4 18.20 -2.89 25.84
CA ASN A 4 16.84 -3.07 25.34
C ASN A 4 16.87 -2.79 23.84
N LYS A 5 16.88 -3.85 23.03
CA LYS A 5 16.65 -3.75 21.59
C LYS A 5 15.25 -3.18 21.46
N THR A 6 15.16 -1.88 21.18
CA THR A 6 13.91 -1.22 20.85
C THR A 6 13.28 -2.03 19.73
N LYS A 7 12.20 -2.76 20.02
CA LYS A 7 11.44 -3.45 18.98
C LYS A 7 10.99 -2.35 18.02
N SER A 8 11.63 -2.29 16.85
CA SER A 8 11.21 -1.39 15.77
C SER A 8 9.74 -1.71 15.51
N LYS A 9 8.84 -0.80 15.90
CA LYS A 9 7.41 -0.92 15.60
C LYS A 9 7.30 -0.85 14.09
N VAL A 10 7.13 -1.99 13.44
CA VAL A 10 6.90 -2.08 12.00
C VAL A 10 5.64 -1.28 11.70
N ASN A 11 5.74 -0.18 10.96
CA ASN A 11 4.58 0.63 10.59
C ASN A 11 3.88 -0.01 9.38
N ALA A 12 2.57 -0.22 9.45
CA ALA A 12 1.79 -0.79 8.35
C ALA A 12 1.92 0.06 7.07
N LYS A 13 2.04 1.39 7.21
CA LYS A 13 2.24 2.30 6.08
C LYS A 13 3.60 2.08 5.42
N ASP A 14 4.67 1.92 6.22
CA ASP A 14 6.00 1.63 5.68
C ASP A 14 6.03 0.28 4.97
N VAL A 15 5.29 -0.71 5.47
CA VAL A 15 5.17 -2.02 4.80
C VAL A 15 4.41 -1.90 3.49
N PHE A 16 3.35 -1.11 3.48
CA PHE A 16 2.58 -0.80 2.27
C PHE A 16 3.45 -0.07 1.23
N ASP A 17 4.06 1.05 1.59
CA ASP A 17 4.85 1.90 0.70
C ASP A 17 6.09 1.15 0.16
N ARG A 18 6.76 0.33 0.97
CA ARG A 18 7.98 -0.37 0.53
C ARG A 18 7.72 -1.66 -0.23
N TYR A 19 6.68 -2.41 0.15
CA TYR A 19 6.52 -3.79 -0.33
C TYR A 19 5.21 -4.03 -1.07
N ALA A 20 4.12 -3.37 -0.68
CA ALA A 20 2.91 -3.39 -1.47
C ALA A 20 3.14 -2.58 -2.74
N VAL A 21 3.35 -1.27 -2.68
CA VAL A 21 3.52 -0.38 -3.86
C VAL A 21 4.47 -0.96 -4.91
N ARG A 22 5.65 -1.46 -4.53
CA ARG A 22 6.59 -2.08 -5.48
C ARG A 22 6.07 -3.32 -6.20
N LYS A 23 5.22 -4.12 -5.56
CA LYS A 23 4.57 -5.28 -6.18
C LYS A 23 3.38 -4.88 -7.07
N LEU A 24 2.91 -3.64 -6.95
CA LEU A 24 1.72 -3.12 -7.60
C LEU A 24 2.04 -2.33 -8.85
N THR A 25 3.24 -1.80 -8.91
CA THR A 25 3.77 -1.10 -10.06
C THR A 25 4.28 -2.12 -11.09
N GLY A 26 3.55 -2.26 -12.21
CA GLY A 26 4.00 -3.00 -13.38
C GLY A 26 5.02 -2.20 -14.19
N LYS A 27 5.50 -2.76 -15.31
CA LYS A 27 6.45 -2.06 -16.21
C LYS A 27 5.77 -1.00 -17.06
N ASN A 28 4.45 -1.06 -17.19
CA ASN A 28 3.61 -0.12 -17.91
C ASN A 28 2.19 -0.10 -17.32
N SER A 29 1.33 0.78 -17.85
CA SER A 29 0.00 1.03 -17.29
C SER A 29 -0.87 -0.21 -17.36
N LYS A 30 -0.79 -0.95 -18.46
CA LYS A 30 -1.56 -2.19 -18.66
C LYS A 30 -1.16 -3.24 -17.62
N GLU A 31 0.14 -3.48 -17.43
CA GLU A 31 0.61 -4.43 -16.43
C GLU A 31 0.26 -3.99 -15.00
N THR A 32 0.35 -2.70 -14.71
CA THR A 32 -0.07 -2.12 -13.41
C THR A 32 -1.57 -2.34 -13.17
N ILE A 33 -2.41 -2.12 -14.19
CA ILE A 33 -3.87 -2.36 -14.13
C ILE A 33 -4.15 -3.87 -13.97
N ASP A 34 -3.47 -4.73 -14.71
CA ASP A 34 -3.65 -6.18 -14.62
C ASP A 34 -3.25 -6.70 -13.23
N ILE A 35 -2.12 -6.22 -12.69
CA ILE A 35 -1.73 -6.51 -11.31
C ILE A 35 -2.82 -6.05 -10.34
N PHE A 36 -3.29 -4.80 -10.48
CA PHE A 36 -4.37 -4.20 -9.68
C PHE A 36 -5.63 -5.09 -9.67
N CYS A 37 -6.14 -5.46 -10.84
CA CYS A 37 -7.35 -6.27 -11.00
C CYS A 37 -7.22 -7.67 -10.38
N ASN A 38 -6.01 -8.22 -10.35
CA ASN A 38 -5.74 -9.55 -9.79
C ASN A 38 -5.44 -9.54 -8.28
N LEU A 39 -5.42 -8.37 -7.62
CA LEU A 39 -5.16 -8.30 -6.18
C LEU A 39 -6.40 -8.54 -5.35
N ASN A 40 -6.37 -9.65 -4.62
CA ASN A 40 -7.37 -10.02 -3.64
C ASN A 40 -6.86 -9.83 -2.20
N TYR A 41 -7.77 -10.00 -1.23
CA TYR A 41 -7.49 -9.91 0.20
C TYR A 41 -6.36 -10.85 0.67
N ASN A 42 -6.25 -12.04 0.08
CA ASN A 42 -5.23 -13.02 0.46
C ASN A 42 -3.81 -12.49 0.20
N ASN A 43 -3.61 -11.66 -0.83
CA ASN A 43 -2.31 -11.07 -1.10
C ASN A 43 -1.82 -10.19 0.04
N PHE A 44 -2.71 -9.40 0.65
CA PHE A 44 -2.39 -8.52 1.79
C PHE A 44 -2.26 -9.31 3.08
N TYR A 45 -3.10 -10.31 3.28
CA TYR A 45 -3.02 -11.18 4.44
C TYR A 45 -1.70 -11.97 4.46
N ASN A 46 -1.31 -12.55 3.32
CA ASN A 46 -0.03 -13.23 3.16
C ASN A 46 1.16 -12.28 3.35
N LEU A 47 1.06 -11.03 2.88
CA LEU A 47 2.06 -10.00 3.12
C LEU A 47 2.18 -9.70 4.62
N ALA A 48 1.05 -9.51 5.30
CA ALA A 48 0.99 -9.22 6.72
C ALA A 48 1.61 -10.36 7.57
N GLN A 49 1.29 -11.61 7.25
CA GLN A 49 1.89 -12.78 7.90
C GLN A 49 3.40 -12.85 7.68
N ARG A 50 3.87 -12.62 6.43
CA ARG A 50 5.31 -12.64 6.11
C ARG A 50 6.10 -11.63 6.93
N TYR A 51 5.53 -10.45 7.18
CA TYR A 51 6.16 -9.39 7.98
C TYR A 51 5.79 -9.43 9.47
N LYS A 52 5.06 -10.47 9.91
CA LYS A 52 4.64 -10.66 11.31
C LYS A 52 3.92 -9.42 11.87
N LEU A 53 3.03 -8.84 11.08
CA LEU A 53 2.21 -7.71 11.49
C LEU A 53 1.22 -8.14 12.59
N GLU A 54 1.00 -7.26 13.56
CA GLU A 54 -0.02 -7.44 14.58
C GLU A 54 -1.43 -7.24 13.99
N GLU A 55 -2.46 -7.80 14.61
CA GLU A 55 -3.84 -7.83 14.09
C GLU A 55 -4.38 -6.44 13.71
N ARG A 56 -4.07 -5.41 14.53
CA ARG A 56 -4.41 -4.02 14.23
C ARG A 56 -3.70 -3.48 12.98
N GLN A 57 -2.46 -3.91 12.76
CA GLN A 57 -1.66 -3.53 11.59
C GLN A 57 -2.12 -4.27 10.33
N VAL A 58 -2.60 -5.51 10.47
CA VAL A 58 -3.25 -6.24 9.38
C VAL A 58 -4.50 -5.47 8.92
N SER A 59 -5.36 -5.06 9.86
CA SER A 59 -6.54 -4.24 9.55
C SER A 59 -6.17 -2.91 8.89
N SER A 60 -5.12 -2.23 9.35
CA SER A 60 -4.64 -1.01 8.69
C SER A 60 -4.10 -1.27 7.29
N LEU A 61 -3.33 -2.35 7.08
CA LEU A 61 -2.79 -2.71 5.76
C LEU A 61 -3.91 -3.04 4.76
N ILE A 62 -4.95 -3.74 5.22
CA ILE A 62 -6.16 -3.99 4.44
C ILE A 62 -6.90 -2.68 4.16
N GLY A 63 -7.10 -1.80 5.15
CA GLY A 63 -7.72 -0.49 4.92
C GLY A 63 -6.94 0.39 3.94
N PHE A 64 -5.61 0.27 3.89
CA PHE A 64 -4.79 0.98 2.90
C PHE A 64 -4.98 0.49 1.46
N LYS A 65 -5.44 -0.76 1.26
CA LYS A 65 -5.91 -1.22 -0.06
C LYS A 65 -7.10 -0.39 -0.53
N ASP A 66 -7.98 -0.02 0.37
CA ASP A 66 -9.20 0.68 -0.03
C ASP A 66 -8.93 2.19 -0.18
N GLU A 67 -8.04 2.76 0.65
CA GLU A 67 -7.75 4.21 0.64
C GLU A 67 -6.64 4.63 -0.35
N PHE A 68 -5.49 3.95 -0.40
CA PHE A 68 -4.26 4.45 -1.05
C PHE A 68 -3.90 3.74 -2.36
N PHE A 69 -4.61 2.67 -2.67
CA PHE A 69 -4.27 1.78 -3.78
C PHE A 69 -4.73 2.33 -5.14
N VAL A 70 -5.89 2.99 -5.15
CA VAL A 70 -6.38 3.74 -6.32
C VAL A 70 -5.47 4.94 -6.59
N GLU A 71 -5.05 5.66 -5.55
CA GLU A 71 -4.09 6.76 -5.67
C GLU A 71 -2.76 6.28 -6.26
N THR A 72 -2.25 5.13 -5.79
CA THR A 72 -1.02 4.52 -6.32
C THR A 72 -1.16 4.19 -7.81
N LEU A 73 -2.29 3.60 -8.21
CA LEU A 73 -2.57 3.27 -9.61
C LEU A 73 -2.59 4.53 -10.48
N ILE A 74 -3.34 5.56 -10.09
CA ILE A 74 -3.48 6.79 -10.86
C ILE A 74 -2.15 7.52 -10.97
N ASN A 75 -1.39 7.63 -9.88
CA ASN A 75 -0.08 8.27 -9.90
C ASN A 75 0.94 7.50 -10.75
N GLN A 76 0.83 6.17 -10.83
CA GLN A 76 1.67 5.38 -11.73
C GLN A 76 1.31 5.64 -13.20
N VAL A 77 0.02 5.70 -13.54
CA VAL A 77 -0.45 6.03 -14.91
C VAL A 77 0.00 7.44 -15.31
N ILE A 78 -0.17 8.42 -14.43
CA ILE A 78 0.30 9.81 -14.62
C ILE A 78 1.80 9.81 -14.94
N LYS A 79 2.60 9.13 -14.12
CA LYS A 79 4.05 9.08 -14.27
C LYS A 79 4.47 8.42 -15.59
N GLU A 80 3.84 7.31 -15.97
CA GLU A 80 4.16 6.59 -17.20
C GLU A 80 3.81 7.37 -18.47
N ASN A 81 2.77 8.20 -18.41
CA ASN A 81 2.31 9.02 -19.52
C ASN A 81 2.89 10.44 -19.52
N ASN A 82 3.83 10.74 -18.60
CA ASN A 82 4.42 12.08 -18.40
C ASN A 82 3.36 13.18 -18.25
N LEU A 83 2.28 12.90 -17.53
CA LEU A 83 1.25 13.90 -17.21
C LEU A 83 1.76 14.79 -16.07
N GLU A 84 1.44 16.09 -16.13
CA GLU A 84 1.97 17.09 -15.18
C GLU A 84 1.24 17.10 -13.83
N ASP A 85 0.03 16.56 -13.79
CA ASP A 85 -0.83 16.58 -12.60
C ASP A 85 -0.41 15.53 -11.57
N ARG A 86 -0.63 15.81 -10.28
CA ARG A 86 -0.54 14.79 -9.21
C ARG A 86 -1.94 14.48 -8.71
N PHE A 87 -2.28 13.20 -8.64
CA PHE A 87 -3.52 12.75 -8.05
C PHE A 87 -3.34 12.48 -6.55
N TYR A 88 -4.31 12.89 -5.74
CA TYR A 88 -4.36 12.56 -4.33
C TYR A 88 -5.81 12.26 -3.92
N CYS A 89 -6.00 11.23 -3.09
CA CYS A 89 -7.29 10.98 -2.47
C CYS A 89 -7.49 11.97 -1.31
N LYS A 90 -8.53 12.81 -1.37
CA LYS A 90 -8.96 13.57 -0.18
C LYS A 90 -9.62 12.59 0.80
N LYS A 91 -9.04 12.44 1.99
CA LYS A 91 -9.68 11.66 3.06
C LYS A 91 -10.97 12.36 3.50
N ILE A 92 -12.10 11.68 3.36
CA ILE A 92 -13.37 12.14 3.92
C ILE A 92 -13.59 11.38 5.23
N THR A 93 -13.59 12.10 6.35
CA THR A 93 -14.00 11.54 7.64
C THR A 93 -15.47 11.83 7.86
N ALA A 94 -16.23 10.87 8.40
CA ALA A 94 -17.67 10.97 8.65
C ALA A 94 -18.10 12.06 9.67
N ASN A 95 -17.18 12.93 10.10
CA ASN A 95 -17.41 14.01 11.04
C ASN A 95 -17.36 15.41 10.39
N GLU A 96 -17.37 15.49 9.05
CA GLU A 96 -17.59 16.76 8.33
C GLU A 96 -19.07 17.06 8.13
#